data_AF-A0A3M1J852-F1
#
_entry.id   AF-A0A3M1J852-F1
#
_cell.length_a   1.000
_cell.length_b   1.000
_cell.length_c   1.000
_cell.angle_alpha   90.00
_cell.angle_beta   90.00
_cell.angle_gamma   90.00
#
_symmetry.space_group_name_H-M   'P 1'
#
loop_
_entity.id
_entity.type
_entity.pdbx_description
1 polymer ?
#
loop_
_entity_poly.entity_id
_entity_poly.type
_entity_poly.pdbx_seq_one_letter_code
_entity_poly.pdbx_strand_id
1 'polypeptide(L)'
;MSKSAAHLRLVASNEDKASREELARRFRETMTEHIRAHTEGTNVNSKTLLATDYLNHFNEAIMLLQMLPSAPAEMAADLAKWRHESYEEHFTRTGFRDKGLAIAGYRHAPAEIRAAFDSVTGDISSHLSTLLGQVREAVESGETQAVAALCDAHVPALQAKIEEASAIVNGEADPCAEVSEEAEMANAGAHQAAIDALFD
;
A
#
# COMPACT_ATOMS: atom_id res chain seq x y z
N MET A 1 -16.69 -45.50 27.79
CA MET A 1 -17.28 -44.14 27.85
C MET A 1 -16.19 -43.11 28.17
N SER A 2 -15.38 -42.69 27.18
CA SER A 2 -14.24 -41.77 27.41
C SER A 2 -14.15 -40.65 26.36
N LYS A 3 -15.31 -40.15 25.87
CA LYS A 3 -15.38 -39.01 24.93
C LYS A 3 -15.84 -37.70 25.58
N SER A 4 -16.23 -37.70 26.86
CA SER A 4 -16.94 -36.56 27.48
C SER A 4 -16.01 -35.45 28.00
N ALA A 5 -14.89 -35.78 28.65
CA ALA A 5 -14.03 -34.75 29.28
C ALA A 5 -13.15 -33.98 28.28
N ALA A 6 -12.60 -34.66 27.26
CA ALA A 6 -11.77 -34.01 26.23
C ALA A 6 -12.61 -33.11 25.31
N HIS A 7 -13.84 -33.54 24.98
CA HIS A 7 -14.75 -32.74 24.15
C HIS A 7 -15.25 -31.50 24.89
N LEU A 8 -15.61 -31.60 26.19
CA LEU A 8 -16.00 -30.44 26.99
C LEU A 8 -14.87 -29.40 27.12
N ARG A 9 -13.62 -29.86 27.31
CA ARG A 9 -12.46 -28.96 27.44
C ARG A 9 -12.15 -28.20 26.15
N LEU A 10 -12.35 -28.86 25.01
CA LEU A 10 -12.20 -28.24 23.69
C LEU A 10 -13.31 -27.24 23.39
N VAL A 11 -14.56 -27.55 23.74
CA VAL A 11 -15.71 -26.64 23.56
C VAL A 11 -15.53 -25.37 24.41
N ALA A 12 -15.20 -25.49 25.70
CA ALA A 12 -14.96 -24.33 26.56
C ALA A 12 -13.77 -23.48 26.09
N SER A 13 -12.71 -24.10 25.55
CA SER A 13 -11.58 -23.36 24.96
C SER A 13 -11.95 -22.66 23.65
N ASN A 14 -12.89 -23.20 22.88
CA ASN A 14 -13.35 -22.59 21.64
C ASN A 14 -14.35 -21.44 21.91
N GLU A 15 -15.20 -21.57 22.92
CA GLU A 15 -16.09 -20.49 23.38
C GLU A 15 -15.31 -19.27 23.93
N ASP A 16 -14.22 -19.51 24.68
CA ASP A 16 -13.32 -18.44 25.16
C ASP A 16 -12.55 -17.78 23.99
N LYS A 17 -12.11 -18.55 22.98
CA LYS A 17 -11.51 -17.99 21.76
C LYS A 17 -12.49 -17.14 20.95
N ALA A 18 -13.69 -17.65 20.69
CA ALA A 18 -14.73 -16.93 19.96
C ALA A 18 -15.13 -15.63 20.69
N SER A 19 -15.21 -15.67 22.02
CA SER A 19 -15.50 -14.50 22.85
C SER A 19 -14.39 -13.44 22.76
N ARG A 20 -13.12 -13.86 22.71
CA ARG A 20 -11.97 -12.95 22.53
C ARG A 20 -11.92 -12.35 21.13
N GLU A 21 -12.20 -13.14 20.09
CA GLU A 21 -12.27 -12.67 18.71
C GLU A 21 -13.38 -11.63 18.53
N GLU A 22 -14.55 -11.88 19.11
CA GLU A 22 -15.68 -10.96 19.12
C GLU A 22 -15.36 -9.66 19.88
N LEU A 23 -14.74 -9.76 21.06
CA LEU A 23 -14.30 -8.58 21.82
C LEU A 23 -13.27 -7.77 21.02
N ALA A 24 -12.31 -8.43 20.40
CA ALA A 24 -11.30 -7.77 19.57
C ALA A 24 -11.93 -7.10 18.35
N ARG A 25 -12.94 -7.71 17.71
CA ARG A 25 -13.70 -7.13 16.60
C ARG A 25 -14.41 -5.85 17.04
N ARG A 26 -15.19 -5.92 18.13
CA ARG A 26 -15.88 -4.74 18.68
C ARG A 26 -14.93 -3.63 19.05
N PHE A 27 -13.81 -3.96 19.69
CA PHE A 27 -12.79 -2.98 20.04
C PHE A 27 -12.21 -2.29 18.80
N ARG A 28 -11.88 -3.05 17.74
CA ARG A 28 -11.42 -2.48 16.47
C ARG A 28 -12.46 -1.56 15.84
N GLU A 29 -13.73 -1.97 15.81
CA GLU A 29 -14.83 -1.15 15.28
C GLU A 29 -14.96 0.18 16.03
N THR A 30 -15.01 0.13 17.36
CA THR A 30 -15.06 1.35 18.19
C THR A 30 -13.83 2.23 18.00
N MET A 31 -12.63 1.65 17.89
CA MET A 31 -11.41 2.43 17.62
C MET A 31 -11.44 3.08 16.23
N THR A 32 -11.90 2.36 15.21
CA THR A 32 -12.08 2.89 13.86
C THR A 32 -13.05 4.08 13.86
N GLU A 33 -14.21 3.96 14.52
CA GLU A 33 -15.17 5.07 14.65
C GLU A 33 -14.57 6.26 15.40
N HIS A 34 -13.84 6.01 16.49
CA HIS A 34 -13.15 7.05 17.24
C HIS A 34 -12.14 7.80 16.37
N ILE A 35 -11.33 7.08 15.57
CA ILE A 35 -10.36 7.70 14.65
C ILE A 35 -11.10 8.55 13.62
N ARG A 36 -12.18 8.04 13.00
CA ARG A 36 -13.00 8.79 12.02
C ARG A 36 -13.52 10.11 12.58
N ALA A 37 -13.93 10.13 13.85
CA ALA A 37 -14.41 11.35 14.49
C ALA A 37 -13.32 12.43 14.64
N HIS A 38 -12.04 12.05 14.59
CA HIS A 38 -10.90 12.97 14.76
C HIS A 38 -10.25 13.36 13.42
N THR A 39 -10.75 12.90 12.27
CA THR A 39 -10.20 13.27 10.96
C THR A 39 -10.63 14.64 10.46
N GLU A 40 -11.68 15.24 11.04
CA GLU A 40 -12.19 16.54 10.62
C GLU A 40 -11.11 17.63 10.74
N GLY A 41 -10.90 18.40 9.66
CA GLY A 41 -9.89 19.46 9.61
C GLY A 41 -8.43 18.97 9.49
N THR A 42 -8.25 17.67 9.21
CA THR A 42 -6.93 17.04 8.96
C THR A 42 -6.84 16.57 7.51
N ASN A 43 -5.62 16.19 7.08
CA ASN A 43 -5.39 15.57 5.77
C ASN A 43 -5.60 14.05 5.79
N VAL A 44 -6.16 13.49 6.87
CA VAL A 44 -6.56 12.08 6.96
C VAL A 44 -7.99 11.94 6.46
N ASN A 45 -8.22 11.06 5.48
CA ASN A 45 -9.54 10.84 4.92
C ASN A 45 -10.42 10.02 5.89
N SER A 46 -11.63 10.50 6.16
CA SER A 46 -12.55 9.88 7.13
C SER A 46 -13.10 8.53 6.68
N LYS A 47 -13.04 8.19 5.38
CA LYS A 47 -13.52 6.91 4.82
C LYS A 47 -12.44 5.83 4.85
N THR A 48 -11.26 6.18 4.34
CA THR A 48 -10.14 5.27 4.12
C THR A 48 -9.18 5.21 5.29
N LEU A 49 -9.17 6.25 6.13
CA LEU A 49 -8.22 6.48 7.23
C LEU A 49 -6.77 6.66 6.77
N LEU A 50 -6.57 6.95 5.49
CA LEU A 50 -5.27 7.24 4.89
C LEU A 50 -5.09 8.76 4.75
N ALA A 51 -3.83 9.19 4.71
CA ALA A 51 -3.46 10.60 4.60
C ALA A 51 -2.81 10.89 3.25
N THR A 52 -3.29 11.94 2.57
CA THR A 52 -2.79 12.35 1.25
C THR A 52 -1.34 12.82 1.29
N ASP A 53 -0.89 13.36 2.43
CA ASP A 53 0.51 13.78 2.64
C ASP A 53 1.53 12.69 2.37
N TYR A 54 1.17 11.41 2.51
CA TYR A 54 2.10 10.33 2.20
C TYR A 54 2.56 10.40 0.75
N LEU A 55 1.70 10.74 -0.20
CA LEU A 55 2.04 10.74 -1.62
C LEU A 55 3.02 11.85 -2.01
N ASN A 56 3.22 12.85 -1.13
CA ASN A 56 4.12 13.97 -1.40
C ASN A 56 5.57 13.51 -1.68
N HIS A 57 6.07 12.48 -0.99
CA HIS A 57 7.44 12.01 -1.22
C HIS A 57 7.65 11.35 -2.59
N PHE A 58 6.57 10.85 -3.23
CA PHE A 58 6.61 10.38 -4.61
C PHE A 58 6.55 11.57 -5.58
N ASN A 59 5.67 12.53 -5.31
CA ASN A 59 5.56 13.76 -6.12
C ASN A 59 6.86 14.55 -6.16
N GLU A 60 7.57 14.65 -5.03
CA GLU A 60 8.90 15.27 -4.95
C GLU A 60 9.90 14.55 -5.86
N ALA A 61 9.92 13.21 -5.88
CA ALA A 61 10.78 12.44 -6.78
C ALA A 61 10.45 12.69 -8.26
N ILE A 62 9.16 12.78 -8.59
CA ILE A 62 8.71 13.11 -9.95
C ILE A 62 9.17 14.50 -10.37
N MET A 63 9.03 15.50 -9.50
CA MET A 63 9.51 16.84 -9.79
C MET A 63 11.01 16.85 -10.07
N LEU A 64 11.81 16.15 -9.27
CA LEU A 64 13.25 16.03 -9.50
C LEU A 64 13.58 15.32 -10.82
N LEU A 65 12.86 14.24 -11.16
CA LEU A 65 13.02 13.53 -12.44
C LEU A 65 12.67 14.41 -13.64
N GLN A 66 11.67 15.29 -13.54
CA GLN A 66 11.31 16.22 -14.62
C GLN A 66 12.37 17.32 -14.82
N MET A 67 13.05 17.74 -13.75
CA MET A 67 14.11 18.74 -13.81
C MET A 67 15.47 18.14 -14.22
N LEU A 68 15.65 16.85 -14.01
CA LEU A 68 16.90 16.12 -14.21
C LEU A 68 17.53 16.31 -15.60
N PRO A 69 16.80 16.29 -16.74
CA PRO A 69 17.42 16.49 -18.06
C PRO A 69 18.07 17.88 -18.22
N SER A 70 17.58 18.89 -17.50
CA SER A 70 18.11 20.26 -17.56
C SER A 70 19.22 20.53 -16.53
N ALA A 71 19.24 19.82 -15.40
CA ALA A 71 20.26 19.94 -14.37
C ALA A 71 20.71 18.56 -13.82
N PRO A 72 21.42 17.72 -14.62
CA PRO A 72 21.66 16.32 -14.28
C PRO A 72 22.42 16.11 -12.96
N ALA A 73 23.52 16.83 -12.73
CA ALA A 73 24.38 16.62 -11.57
C ALA A 73 23.72 17.01 -10.24
N GLU A 74 22.96 18.11 -10.23
CA GLU A 74 22.28 18.61 -9.03
C GLU A 74 21.10 17.70 -8.67
N MET A 75 20.23 17.41 -9.65
CA MET A 75 19.05 16.58 -9.43
C MET A 75 19.41 15.12 -9.12
N ALA A 76 20.46 14.56 -9.75
CA ALA A 76 20.92 13.21 -9.45
C ALA A 76 21.42 13.07 -8.00
N ALA A 77 22.07 14.09 -7.44
CA ALA A 77 22.54 14.07 -6.06
C ALA A 77 21.38 14.03 -5.05
N ASP A 78 20.27 14.71 -5.33
CA ASP A 78 19.08 14.68 -4.49
C ASP A 78 18.26 13.40 -4.70
N LEU A 79 18.11 12.95 -5.94
CA LEU A 79 17.50 11.66 -6.26
C LEU A 79 18.25 10.47 -5.65
N ALA A 80 19.59 10.55 -5.52
CA ALA A 80 20.39 9.52 -4.87
C ALA A 80 20.11 9.38 -3.36
N LYS A 81 19.49 10.39 -2.72
CA LYS A 81 19.05 10.35 -1.31
C LYS A 81 17.65 9.77 -1.19
N TRP A 82 16.89 9.72 -2.29
CA TRP A 82 15.55 9.16 -2.28
C TRP A 82 15.61 7.66 -2.01
N ARG A 83 14.72 7.22 -1.12
CA ARG A 83 14.51 5.81 -0.81
C ARG A 83 13.03 5.61 -0.51
N HIS A 84 12.56 4.41 -0.74
CA HIS A 84 11.26 4.00 -0.23
C HIS A 84 11.22 4.11 1.30
N GLU A 85 10.13 4.67 1.81
CA GLU A 85 9.80 4.69 3.24
C GLU A 85 8.39 4.13 3.37
N SER A 86 8.17 3.22 4.32
CA SER A 86 6.81 2.78 4.63
C SER A 86 5.96 3.95 5.12
N TYR A 87 4.64 3.79 5.05
CA TYR A 87 3.67 4.77 5.54
C TYR A 87 3.97 5.26 6.96
N GLU A 88 4.25 4.32 7.87
CA GLU A 88 4.55 4.65 9.26
C GLU A 88 5.91 5.32 9.45
N GLU A 89 6.93 4.91 8.70
CA GLU A 89 8.26 5.53 8.73
C GLU A 89 8.21 6.98 8.24
N HIS A 90 7.50 7.21 7.13
CA HIS A 90 7.30 8.54 6.56
C HIS A 90 6.73 9.50 7.62
N PHE A 91 5.59 9.15 8.23
CA PHE A 91 4.95 10.02 9.23
C PHE A 91 5.71 10.10 10.55
N THR A 92 6.47 9.07 10.91
CA THR A 92 7.34 9.12 12.11
C THR A 92 8.45 10.15 11.91
N ARG A 93 9.04 10.21 10.72
CA ARG A 93 10.15 11.08 10.36
C ARG A 93 9.72 12.52 10.09
N THR A 94 8.57 12.74 9.45
CA THR A 94 8.15 14.07 9.01
C THR A 94 7.61 14.95 10.15
N GLY A 95 7.58 16.26 9.91
CA GLY A 95 6.95 17.25 10.79
C GLY A 95 5.43 17.33 10.64
N PHE A 96 4.79 16.32 10.03
CA PHE A 96 3.36 16.30 9.79
C PHE A 96 2.58 16.43 11.11
N ARG A 97 1.73 17.46 11.20
CA ARG A 97 1.03 17.86 12.43
C ARG A 97 0.25 16.72 13.05
N ASP A 98 -0.47 15.97 12.21
CA ASP A 98 -1.43 14.95 12.62
C ASP A 98 -0.86 13.53 12.46
N LYS A 99 0.47 13.35 12.57
CA LYS A 99 1.17 12.06 12.34
C LYS A 99 0.68 10.90 13.20
N GLY A 100 0.33 11.16 14.46
CA GLY A 100 -0.23 10.13 15.35
C GLY A 100 -1.58 9.61 14.83
N LEU A 101 -2.42 10.51 14.31
CA LEU A 101 -3.70 10.17 13.72
C LEU A 101 -3.50 9.41 12.39
N ALA A 102 -2.58 9.84 11.54
CA ALA A 102 -2.28 9.15 10.28
C ALA A 102 -1.81 7.70 10.52
N ILE A 103 -0.84 7.50 11.42
CA ILE A 103 -0.33 6.16 11.75
C ILE A 103 -1.42 5.29 12.38
N ALA A 104 -2.19 5.83 13.32
CA ALA A 104 -3.30 5.09 13.93
C ALA A 104 -4.39 4.76 12.90
N GLY A 105 -4.70 5.69 12.00
CA GLY A 105 -5.63 5.54 10.90
C GLY A 105 -5.23 4.42 9.96
N TYR A 106 -3.99 4.43 9.48
CA TYR A 106 -3.44 3.35 8.63
C TYR A 106 -3.54 1.97 9.27
N ARG A 107 -3.25 1.84 10.57
CA ARG A 107 -3.39 0.56 11.29
C ARG A 107 -4.83 0.04 11.36
N HIS A 108 -5.81 0.95 11.35
CA HIS A 108 -7.24 0.67 11.46
C HIS A 108 -8.01 0.85 10.14
N ALA A 109 -7.31 1.17 9.05
CA ALA A 109 -7.89 1.28 7.73
C ALA A 109 -8.56 -0.05 7.33
N PRO A 110 -9.65 -0.01 6.54
CA PRO A 110 -10.25 -1.21 5.97
C PRO A 110 -9.18 -2.07 5.29
N ALA A 111 -9.19 -3.38 5.54
CA ALA A 111 -8.11 -4.27 5.13
C ALA A 111 -7.87 -4.26 3.60
N GLU A 112 -8.95 -4.25 2.81
CA GLU A 112 -8.92 -4.20 1.35
C GLU A 112 -8.32 -2.87 0.84
N ILE A 113 -8.72 -1.74 1.44
CA ILE A 113 -8.20 -0.41 1.10
C ILE A 113 -6.71 -0.32 1.41
N ARG A 114 -6.29 -0.81 2.59
CA ARG A 114 -4.86 -0.82 2.95
C ARG A 114 -4.06 -1.71 2.02
N ALA A 115 -4.56 -2.90 1.69
CA ALA A 115 -3.88 -3.82 0.79
C ALA A 115 -3.73 -3.23 -0.62
N ALA A 116 -4.79 -2.64 -1.18
CA ALA A 116 -4.74 -1.97 -2.47
C ALA A 116 -3.73 -0.81 -2.47
N PHE A 117 -3.76 0.03 -1.43
CA PHE A 117 -2.82 1.14 -1.28
C PHE A 117 -1.37 0.68 -1.15
N ASP A 118 -1.10 -0.32 -0.30
CA ASP A 118 0.24 -0.89 -0.11
C ASP A 118 0.76 -1.52 -1.41
N SER A 119 -0.11 -2.17 -2.19
CA SER A 119 0.23 -2.74 -3.50
C SER A 119 0.66 -1.65 -4.48
N VAL A 120 -0.18 -0.63 -4.69
CA VAL A 120 0.12 0.46 -5.64
C VAL A 120 1.36 1.25 -5.23
N THR A 121 1.53 1.54 -3.94
CA THR A 121 2.71 2.26 -3.46
C THR A 121 3.99 1.41 -3.51
N GLY A 122 3.88 0.10 -3.33
CA GLY A 122 4.96 -0.86 -3.57
C GLY A 122 5.39 -0.91 -5.04
N ASP A 123 4.43 -0.88 -5.97
CA ASP A 123 4.69 -0.80 -7.41
C ASP A 123 5.43 0.50 -7.78
N ILE A 124 4.93 1.65 -7.32
CA ILE A 124 5.56 2.97 -7.54
C ILE A 124 7.01 2.93 -7.05
N SER A 125 7.23 2.39 -5.85
CA SER A 125 8.54 2.35 -5.22
C SER A 125 9.52 1.44 -5.95
N SER A 126 9.05 0.30 -6.46
CA SER A 126 9.85 -0.64 -7.24
C SER A 126 10.22 -0.04 -8.60
N HIS A 127 9.27 0.65 -9.25
CA HIS A 127 9.50 1.35 -10.51
C HIS A 127 10.50 2.50 -10.32
N LEU A 128 10.30 3.38 -9.32
CA LEU A 128 11.24 4.45 -9.00
C LEU A 128 12.64 3.89 -8.72
N SER A 129 12.77 2.87 -7.88
CA SER A 129 14.08 2.29 -7.55
C SER A 129 14.84 1.79 -8.78
N THR A 130 14.13 1.16 -9.73
CA THR A 130 14.69 0.71 -11.00
C THR A 130 15.13 1.89 -11.87
N LEU A 131 14.25 2.87 -12.04
CA LEU A 131 14.51 4.07 -12.84
C LEU A 131 15.69 4.87 -12.30
N LEU A 132 15.78 5.06 -10.97
CA LEU A 132 16.88 5.79 -10.34
C LEU A 132 18.22 5.09 -10.53
N GLY A 133 18.23 3.76 -10.59
CA GLY A 133 19.42 2.98 -10.95
C GLY A 133 19.91 3.28 -12.37
N GLN A 134 18.99 3.26 -13.35
CA GLN A 134 19.28 3.54 -14.77
C GLN A 134 19.70 5.00 -14.98
N VAL A 135 19.00 5.93 -14.33
CA VAL A 135 19.33 7.35 -14.34
C VAL A 135 20.74 7.60 -13.82
N ARG A 136 21.10 6.98 -12.68
CA ARG A 136 22.43 7.14 -12.10
C ARG A 136 23.52 6.69 -13.08
N GLU A 137 23.36 5.52 -13.69
CA GLU A 137 24.30 4.99 -14.68
C GLU A 137 24.45 5.91 -15.91
N ALA A 138 23.33 6.42 -16.43
CA ALA A 138 23.32 7.35 -17.56
C ALA A 138 24.00 8.69 -17.21
N VAL A 139 23.76 9.23 -16.00
CA VAL A 139 24.40 10.47 -15.52
C VAL A 139 25.90 10.28 -15.33
N GLU A 140 26.33 9.17 -14.72
CA GLU A 140 27.75 8.83 -14.52
C GLU A 140 28.49 8.64 -15.85
N SER A 141 27.80 8.11 -16.86
CA SER A 141 28.34 7.91 -18.22
C SER A 141 28.28 9.17 -19.10
N GLY A 142 27.67 10.26 -18.61
CA GLY A 142 27.50 11.51 -19.35
C GLY A 142 26.48 11.45 -20.50
N GLU A 143 25.60 10.45 -20.49
CA GLU A 143 24.60 10.19 -21.53
C GLU A 143 23.33 11.02 -21.33
N THR A 144 23.44 12.35 -21.50
CA THR A 144 22.33 13.28 -21.25
C THR A 144 21.07 12.99 -22.07
N GLN A 145 21.22 12.49 -23.30
CA GLN A 145 20.07 12.08 -24.12
C GLN A 145 19.37 10.84 -23.57
N ALA A 146 20.10 9.88 -23.00
CA ALA A 146 19.53 8.70 -22.38
C ALA A 146 18.75 9.07 -21.10
N VAL A 147 19.27 10.02 -20.30
CA VAL A 147 18.56 10.56 -19.13
C VAL A 147 17.22 11.17 -19.53
N ALA A 148 17.19 12.00 -20.57
CA ALA A 148 15.95 12.59 -21.06
C ALA A 148 14.95 11.52 -21.52
N ALA A 149 15.41 10.54 -22.32
CA ALA A 149 14.57 9.46 -22.81
C ALA A 149 13.97 8.60 -21.67
N LEU A 150 14.75 8.30 -20.63
CA LEU A 150 14.28 7.59 -19.44
C LEU A 150 13.18 8.38 -18.71
N CYS A 151 13.38 9.68 -18.52
CA CYS A 151 12.40 10.54 -17.85
C CYS A 151 11.10 10.62 -18.66
N ASP A 152 11.19 10.89 -19.96
CA ASP A 152 10.04 11.00 -20.85
C ASP A 152 9.23 9.69 -20.92
N ALA A 153 9.92 8.54 -20.88
CA ALA A 153 9.28 7.22 -20.94
C ALA A 153 8.56 6.84 -19.64
N HIS A 154 9.11 7.20 -18.48
CA HIS A 154 8.66 6.64 -17.19
C HIS A 154 7.91 7.61 -16.29
N VAL A 155 8.17 8.92 -16.37
CA VAL A 155 7.48 9.91 -15.53
C VAL A 155 5.95 9.86 -15.71
N PRO A 156 5.39 9.80 -16.93
CA PRO A 156 3.93 9.75 -17.10
C PRO A 156 3.28 8.50 -16.46
N ALA A 157 3.95 7.34 -16.57
CA ALA A 157 3.46 6.10 -15.98
C ALA A 157 3.47 6.14 -14.44
N LEU A 158 4.51 6.73 -13.85
CA LEU A 158 4.60 6.94 -12.40
C LEU A 158 3.53 7.93 -11.92
N GLN A 159 3.31 9.03 -12.64
CA GLN A 159 2.25 9.99 -12.32
C GLN A 159 0.86 9.33 -12.34
N ALA A 160 0.59 8.47 -13.32
CA ALA A 160 -0.67 7.72 -13.37
C ALA A 160 -0.85 6.80 -12.16
N LYS A 161 0.20 6.08 -11.73
CA LYS A 161 0.14 5.26 -10.50
C LYS A 161 0.00 6.08 -9.23
N ILE A 162 0.61 7.27 -9.15
CA ILE A 162 0.41 8.17 -8.01
C ILE A 162 -1.03 8.69 -7.96
N GLU A 163 -1.64 8.97 -9.12
CA GLU A 163 -3.05 9.33 -9.21
C GLU A 163 -3.98 8.17 -8.77
N GLU A 164 -3.64 6.93 -9.15
CA GLU A 164 -4.33 5.73 -8.67
C GLU A 164 -4.25 5.61 -7.14
N ALA A 165 -3.05 5.78 -6.56
CA ALA A 165 -2.87 5.81 -5.11
C ALA A 165 -3.67 6.95 -4.45
N SER A 166 -3.74 8.12 -5.09
CA SER A 166 -4.54 9.27 -4.64
C SER A 166 -6.03 8.94 -4.61
N ALA A 167 -6.55 8.30 -5.66
CA ALA A 167 -7.94 7.83 -5.71
C ALA A 167 -8.25 6.83 -4.59
N ILE A 168 -7.32 5.91 -4.28
CA ILE A 168 -7.46 4.98 -3.13
C ILE A 168 -7.48 5.75 -1.81
N VAL A 169 -6.59 6.72 -1.59
CA VAL A 169 -6.55 7.54 -0.36
C VAL A 169 -7.84 8.34 -0.20
N ASN A 170 -8.40 8.87 -1.28
CA ASN A 170 -9.63 9.65 -1.27
C ASN A 170 -10.91 8.79 -1.16
N GLY A 171 -10.79 7.47 -1.38
CA GLY A 171 -11.93 6.55 -1.39
C GLY A 171 -12.77 6.66 -2.66
N GLU A 172 -12.13 7.06 -3.76
CA GLU A 172 -12.70 7.19 -5.10
C GLU A 172 -12.43 5.95 -5.97
N ALA A 173 -11.44 5.13 -5.58
CA ALA A 173 -11.17 3.84 -6.21
C ALA A 173 -12.06 2.74 -5.62
N ASP A 174 -12.54 1.83 -6.49
CA ASP A 174 -13.17 0.58 -6.08
C ASP A 174 -12.08 -0.50 -5.96
N PRO A 175 -11.68 -0.90 -4.73
CA PRO A 175 -10.62 -1.88 -4.53
C PRO A 175 -10.97 -3.28 -5.07
N CYS A 176 -12.23 -3.52 -5.47
CA CYS A 176 -12.71 -4.80 -5.99
C CYS A 176 -12.60 -4.93 -7.52
N ALA A 177 -12.17 -3.89 -8.24
CA ALA A 177 -12.19 -3.89 -9.71
C ALA A 177 -11.09 -4.74 -10.38
N GLU A 178 -10.09 -5.24 -9.63
CA GLU A 178 -8.99 -6.04 -10.18
C GLU A 178 -8.79 -7.41 -9.49
N VAL A 179 -9.87 -8.08 -9.11
CA VAL A 179 -9.86 -9.55 -9.06
C VAL A 179 -10.49 -10.04 -10.37
N SER A 180 -9.68 -10.14 -11.43
CA SER A 180 -10.13 -10.72 -12.70
C SER A 180 -10.73 -12.10 -12.41
N GLU A 181 -12.01 -12.29 -12.74
CA GLU A 181 -12.81 -13.52 -12.58
C GLU A 181 -12.12 -14.77 -13.20
N GLU A 182 -11.11 -14.56 -14.04
CA GLU A 182 -10.26 -15.59 -14.63
C GLU A 182 -9.41 -16.36 -13.59
N ALA A 183 -8.97 -15.72 -12.50
CA ALA A 183 -8.15 -16.37 -11.48
C ALA A 183 -8.94 -17.32 -10.56
N GLU A 184 -10.21 -16.99 -10.27
CA GLU A 184 -11.09 -17.86 -9.47
C GLU A 184 -11.57 -19.08 -10.26
N MET A 185 -11.88 -18.92 -11.56
CA MET A 185 -12.26 -20.06 -12.42
C MET A 185 -11.09 -21.04 -12.64
N ALA A 186 -9.85 -20.55 -12.74
CA ALA A 186 -8.66 -21.40 -12.89
C ALA A 186 -8.38 -22.25 -11.64
N ASN A 187 -8.63 -21.71 -10.44
CA ASN A 187 -8.41 -22.43 -9.18
C ASN A 187 -9.51 -23.48 -8.92
N ALA A 188 -10.77 -23.17 -9.27
CA ALA A 188 -11.87 -24.12 -9.16
C ALA A 188 -11.70 -25.33 -10.10
N GLY A 189 -11.25 -25.10 -11.35
CA GLY A 189 -10.97 -26.17 -12.31
C GLY A 189 -9.84 -27.10 -11.88
N ALA A 190 -8.78 -26.55 -11.27
CA ALA A 190 -7.65 -27.34 -10.76
C ALA A 190 -8.03 -28.21 -9.55
N HIS A 191 -8.91 -27.72 -8.66
CA HIS A 191 -9.39 -28.50 -7.51
C HIS A 191 -10.27 -29.68 -7.92
N GLN A 192 -11.16 -29.50 -8.90
CA GLN A 192 -12.03 -30.58 -9.35
C GLN A 192 -11.24 -31.71 -10.03
N ALA A 193 -10.25 -31.36 -10.87
CA ALA A 193 -9.40 -32.34 -11.54
C ALA A 193 -8.57 -33.18 -10.57
N ALA A 194 -8.13 -32.60 -9.44
CA ALA A 194 -7.38 -33.31 -8.41
C ALA A 194 -8.27 -34.27 -7.58
N ILE A 195 -9.55 -33.93 -7.40
CA ILE A 195 -10.52 -34.81 -6.72
C ILE A 195 -10.83 -36.02 -7.61
N ASP A 196 -11.09 -35.81 -8.90
CA ASP A 196 -11.45 -36.90 -9.81
C ASP A 196 -10.28 -37.90 -9.99
N ALA A 197 -9.03 -37.42 -10.02
CA ALA A 197 -7.84 -38.27 -10.11
C ALA A 197 -7.56 -39.12 -8.84
N LEU A 198 -8.25 -38.85 -7.72
CA LEU A 198 -8.11 -39.62 -6.48
C LEU A 198 -9.08 -40.81 -6.39
N PHE A 199 -10.08 -40.85 -7.28
CA PHE A 199 -11.17 -41.84 -7.26
C PHE A 199 -11.25 -42.73 -8.53
N ASP A 200 -10.35 -42.54 -9.49
CA ASP A 200 -10.04 -43.49 -10.59
C ASP A 200 -8.88 -44.44 -10.20
#